data_AF-A0A7C1DIB2-F1
#
_entry.id   AF-A0A7C1DIB2-F1
#
_cell.length_a   1.000
_cell.length_b   1.000
_cell.length_c   1.000
_cell.angle_alpha   90.00
_cell.angle_beta   90.00
_cell.angle_gamma   90.00
#
_symmetry.space_group_name_H-M   'P 1'
#
loop_
_entity.id
_entity.type
_entity.pdbx_description
1 polymer ?
#
loop_
_entity_poly.entity_id
_entity_poly.type
_entity_poly.pdbx_seq_one_letter_code
_entity_poly.pdbx_strand_id
1 'polypeptide(L)'
;MVTYQCGKQSTAITSPLASQPSLPRFGLPLEENNHYDKIDDKHARSSSPAWIRRTIPDILDQERTKKETSLSMEKYLIIQLARFGDILQSKRLISGLSTQPPAEVHLAVDASLVSLAKLIYPDTHVHGLPVHGTHPDPVHLLRHCGTIFKQWQETDFSRVFNLNHSGFNHVLAGLFDPEQVAGYQWRKGQILRGAWPDMVFRLTRHRLTNPLNLMDYWGHFLNPALAPELVNPPARPKGGGVGVAMAGRHARRCLPVPVLVQILTAALHGHPGPIHLLGTETERPAARQLLKALPPVLQTRVCDLTGRTGWRGLIEVVSQLDLLLSPDTGTMHLAAHLGTPVTAFFLSSAWCFETGPYGDGHLVWQAARPCAPCLESQPCDQDTACLRPFTHKAVLSFLASQTSFPDPPAELCLLESSVDEFGLRFTPQLGELPESQERDALRELLSGHCLGKEPRNAAAQRAPAAWMYDEPHWMLEQS
;
A
#
# COMPACT_ATOMS: atom_id res chain seq x y z
N MET A 1 3.65 -2.71 8.94
CA MET A 1 2.61 -1.67 9.15
C MET A 1 3.22 -0.50 9.91
N VAL A 2 3.38 0.66 9.26
CA VAL A 2 4.19 1.78 9.78
C VAL A 2 3.48 2.40 10.99
N THR A 3 4.06 2.25 12.18
CA THR A 3 3.69 3.02 13.38
C THR A 3 4.07 4.47 13.15
N TYR A 4 3.07 5.35 13.05
CA TYR A 4 3.30 6.79 13.05
C TYR A 4 3.49 7.27 14.48
N GLN A 5 4.71 7.65 14.84
CA GLN A 5 4.95 8.62 15.91
C GLN A 5 5.23 9.98 15.27
N CYS A 6 4.34 10.94 15.54
CA CYS A 6 4.55 12.34 15.21
C CYS A 6 5.68 12.89 16.09
N GLY A 7 6.91 12.90 15.57
CA GLY A 7 8.05 13.49 16.24
C GLY A 7 7.95 15.01 16.27
N LYS A 8 7.70 15.58 17.46
CA LYS A 8 7.99 16.99 17.74
C LYS A 8 9.50 17.13 17.92
N GLN A 9 10.18 17.81 17.00
CA GLN A 9 11.54 18.31 17.25
C GLN A 9 11.43 19.61 18.05
N SER A 10 11.77 19.53 19.34
CA SER A 10 12.11 20.68 20.17
C SER A 10 13.60 20.97 19.95
N THR A 11 13.91 22.03 19.22
CA THR A 11 15.26 22.62 19.22
C THR A 11 15.22 23.87 20.07
N ALA A 12 15.72 23.76 21.31
CA ALA A 12 16.11 24.90 22.10
C ALA A 12 17.37 25.50 21.46
N ILE A 13 17.26 26.72 20.93
CA ILE A 13 18.41 27.55 20.56
C ILE A 13 18.22 28.90 21.25
N THR A 14 19.15 29.18 22.15
CA THR A 14 19.34 30.43 22.88
C THR A 14 19.66 31.59 21.93
N SER A 15 18.87 32.66 21.97
CA SER A 15 19.19 33.96 21.35
C SER A 15 20.32 34.68 22.09
N PRO A 16 21.11 35.48 21.36
CA PRO A 16 21.25 36.87 21.75
C PRO A 16 20.97 37.85 20.59
N LEU A 17 20.44 39.02 20.96
CA LEU A 17 20.14 40.16 20.10
C LEU A 17 21.37 40.68 19.36
N ALA A 18 21.20 41.06 18.09
CA ALA A 18 21.70 42.35 17.55
C ALA A 18 21.23 42.62 16.10
N SER A 19 20.76 43.86 15.90
CA SER A 19 20.82 44.73 14.70
C SER A 19 20.20 44.28 13.36
N GLN A 20 19.13 44.98 12.99
CA GLN A 20 18.59 45.10 11.62
C GLN A 20 19.61 45.75 10.66
N PRO A 21 19.47 45.50 9.35
CA PRO A 21 19.23 46.62 8.44
C PRO A 21 18.13 46.40 7.40
N SER A 22 17.61 47.53 6.94
CA SER A 22 16.51 47.83 6.03
C SER A 22 16.56 47.19 4.63
N LEU A 23 15.42 46.69 4.15
CA LEU A 23 15.15 46.37 2.73
C LEU A 23 14.25 47.45 2.10
N PRO A 24 14.48 47.84 0.82
CA PRO A 24 13.68 48.86 0.15
C PRO A 24 12.35 48.30 -0.38
N ARG A 25 11.32 49.15 -0.28
CA ARG A 25 10.00 48.98 -0.89
C ARG A 25 10.09 49.16 -2.41
N PHE A 26 9.52 48.24 -3.16
CA PHE A 26 8.97 48.52 -4.50
C PHE A 26 7.55 47.96 -4.57
N GLY A 27 6.64 48.84 -4.98
CA GLY A 27 5.21 48.58 -5.00
C GLY A 27 4.65 48.40 -6.41
N LEU A 28 3.55 47.64 -6.42
CA LEU A 28 2.38 47.65 -7.32
C LEU A 28 2.53 47.07 -8.74
N PRO A 29 1.43 46.63 -9.40
CA PRO A 29 0.05 46.44 -8.92
C PRO A 29 -0.53 45.03 -9.15
N LEU A 30 -1.61 44.75 -8.42
CA LEU A 30 -2.57 43.67 -8.66
C LEU A 30 -3.44 44.04 -9.87
N GLU A 31 -3.53 43.16 -10.86
CA GLU A 31 -4.66 43.12 -11.79
C GLU A 31 -5.29 41.72 -11.75
N GLU A 32 -6.55 41.70 -11.30
CA GLU A 32 -7.49 40.60 -11.42
C GLU A 32 -7.84 40.44 -12.90
N ASN A 33 -7.74 39.23 -13.43
CA ASN A 33 -8.49 38.85 -14.63
C ASN A 33 -9.05 37.44 -14.46
N ASN A 34 -10.32 37.41 -14.04
CA ASN A 34 -11.24 36.30 -14.19
C ASN A 34 -11.48 36.04 -15.68
N HIS A 35 -11.10 34.87 -16.17
CA HIS A 35 -11.72 34.27 -17.36
C HIS A 35 -12.05 32.81 -17.08
N TYR A 36 -13.34 32.60 -16.82
CA TYR A 36 -14.00 31.31 -16.86
C TYR A 36 -14.22 30.94 -18.33
N ASP A 37 -13.42 30.02 -18.87
CA ASP A 37 -13.79 29.34 -20.11
C ASP A 37 -14.62 28.10 -19.78
N LYS A 38 -15.89 28.17 -20.22
CA LYS A 38 -16.79 27.05 -20.39
C LYS A 38 -16.21 26.11 -21.45
N ILE A 39 -16.02 24.83 -21.11
CA ILE A 39 -15.84 23.79 -22.12
C ILE A 39 -17.00 22.80 -22.00
N ASP A 40 -17.61 22.59 -23.16
CA ASP A 40 -18.82 21.81 -23.43
C ASP A 40 -18.77 20.37 -22.92
N ASP A 41 -19.85 20.03 -22.23
CA ASP A 41 -20.12 18.74 -21.61
C ASP A 41 -20.96 17.88 -22.56
N LYS A 42 -20.33 17.31 -23.60
CA LYS A 42 -20.94 16.28 -24.45
C LYS A 42 -19.86 15.32 -24.96
N HIS A 43 -19.60 14.25 -24.18
CA HIS A 43 -19.29 12.87 -24.60
C HIS A 43 -18.41 12.19 -23.53
N ALA A 44 -19.02 11.59 -22.50
CA ALA A 44 -18.35 10.60 -21.67
C ALA A 44 -19.39 9.64 -21.06
N ARG A 45 -19.88 8.69 -21.87
CA ARG A 45 -20.48 7.48 -21.32
C ARG A 45 -19.36 6.66 -20.68
N SER A 46 -19.41 6.54 -19.35
CA SER A 46 -18.52 5.69 -18.58
C SER A 46 -18.70 4.23 -18.99
N SER A 47 -17.60 3.58 -19.33
CA SER A 47 -17.54 2.12 -19.44
C SER A 47 -16.38 1.66 -18.58
N SER A 48 -16.71 0.94 -17.50
CA SER A 48 -15.72 0.24 -16.67
C SER A 48 -14.91 -0.74 -17.55
N PRO A 49 -13.63 -0.99 -17.24
CA PRO A 49 -12.79 -1.91 -18.02
C PRO A 49 -13.42 -3.31 -18.15
N ALA A 50 -13.36 -3.88 -19.36
CA ALA A 50 -14.04 -5.12 -19.73
C ALA A 50 -13.66 -6.37 -18.92
N TRP A 51 -12.56 -6.35 -18.16
CA TRP A 51 -12.12 -7.49 -17.35
C TRP A 51 -12.92 -7.66 -16.04
N ILE A 52 -13.71 -6.66 -15.62
CA ILE A 52 -14.65 -6.76 -14.49
C ILE A 52 -15.94 -7.52 -14.88
N ARG A 53 -16.21 -7.72 -16.19
CA ARG A 53 -17.50 -8.22 -16.71
C ARG A 53 -17.55 -9.70 -17.15
N ARG A 54 -16.57 -10.53 -16.78
CA ARG A 54 -16.58 -12.00 -17.03
C ARG A 54 -16.07 -12.65 -15.74
N THR A 55 -16.74 -13.54 -15.01
CA THR A 55 -17.67 -14.62 -15.36
C THR A 55 -18.30 -15.13 -14.05
N ILE A 56 -19.62 -15.24 -13.94
CA ILE A 56 -20.30 -16.13 -12.97
C ILE A 56 -21.33 -16.92 -13.79
N PRO A 57 -21.28 -18.26 -13.84
CA PRO A 57 -22.33 -19.04 -14.48
C PRO A 57 -23.61 -19.00 -13.64
N ASP A 58 -24.73 -18.67 -14.28
CA ASP A 58 -26.09 -18.85 -13.77
C ASP A 58 -26.35 -20.33 -13.48
N ILE A 59 -26.43 -20.72 -12.21
CA ILE A 59 -27.10 -21.97 -11.80
C ILE A 59 -27.85 -21.73 -10.49
N LEU A 60 -29.16 -22.00 -10.55
CA LEU A 60 -30.16 -22.13 -9.48
C LEU A 60 -30.98 -20.87 -9.15
N ASP A 61 -31.85 -20.49 -10.10
CA ASP A 61 -33.17 -19.96 -9.78
C ASP A 61 -34.20 -21.08 -9.99
N GLN A 62 -34.70 -21.64 -8.89
CA GLN A 62 -36.06 -22.17 -8.74
C GLN A 62 -36.22 -22.70 -7.31
N GLU A 63 -36.78 -21.84 -6.45
CA GLU A 63 -37.53 -22.12 -5.22
C GLU A 63 -37.23 -21.11 -4.10
N ARG A 64 -37.57 -19.83 -4.31
CA ARG A 64 -37.78 -18.93 -3.17
C ARG A 64 -38.89 -17.92 -3.42
N THR A 65 -40.12 -18.43 -3.58
CA THR A 65 -41.31 -17.62 -3.43
C THR A 65 -41.54 -17.24 -1.96
N LYS A 66 -41.78 -15.93 -1.74
CA LYS A 66 -42.41 -15.27 -0.58
C LYS A 66 -41.53 -14.97 0.65
N LYS A 67 -40.74 -13.89 0.54
CA LYS A 67 -40.63 -12.82 1.56
C LYS A 67 -39.96 -11.58 0.94
N GLU A 68 -40.72 -10.81 0.17
CA GLU A 68 -40.37 -9.43 -0.17
C GLU A 68 -40.55 -8.56 1.09
N THR A 69 -39.53 -8.58 1.94
CA THR A 69 -39.18 -7.43 2.76
C THR A 69 -38.35 -6.55 1.84
N SER A 70 -38.67 -5.27 1.68
CA SER A 70 -37.76 -4.35 0.95
C SER A 70 -36.42 -4.34 1.67
N LEU A 71 -35.45 -5.13 1.19
CA LEU A 71 -34.11 -5.13 1.75
C LEU A 71 -33.49 -3.78 1.41
N SER A 72 -33.41 -2.90 2.41
CA SER A 72 -32.54 -1.73 2.34
C SER A 72 -31.12 -2.23 2.07
N MET A 73 -30.49 -1.70 1.03
CA MET A 73 -29.10 -1.99 0.73
C MET A 73 -28.23 -1.67 1.95
N GLU A 74 -27.42 -2.63 2.39
CA GLU A 74 -26.51 -2.42 3.51
C GLU A 74 -25.53 -1.28 3.19
N LYS A 75 -25.13 -0.54 4.23
CA LYS A 75 -24.22 0.58 4.09
C LYS A 75 -23.00 0.37 4.96
N TYR A 76 -21.84 0.57 4.38
CA TYR A 76 -20.56 0.40 5.06
C TYR A 76 -19.74 1.69 4.99
N LEU A 77 -19.07 2.05 6.07
CA LEU A 77 -18.09 3.12 6.08
C LEU A 77 -16.69 2.57 6.32
N ILE A 78 -15.74 2.94 5.47
CA ILE A 78 -14.33 2.60 5.61
C ILE A 78 -13.56 3.89 5.86
N ILE A 79 -12.81 3.95 6.96
CA ILE A 79 -11.99 5.11 7.32
C ILE A 79 -10.52 4.74 7.08
N GLN A 80 -9.98 5.18 5.94
CA GLN A 80 -8.60 4.95 5.48
C GLN A 80 -7.93 6.31 5.21
N LEU A 81 -7.45 6.94 6.27
CA LEU A 81 -6.84 8.26 6.25
C LEU A 81 -5.32 8.20 6.03
N ALA A 82 -4.76 7.07 5.61
CA ALA A 82 -3.33 6.95 5.36
C ALA A 82 -2.93 7.34 3.92
N ARG A 83 -1.80 6.83 3.44
CA ARG A 83 -1.15 7.30 2.20
C ARG A 83 -1.79 6.64 0.98
N PHE A 84 -1.42 7.13 -0.19
CA PHE A 84 -1.73 6.54 -1.50
C PHE A 84 -1.60 5.00 -1.55
N GLY A 85 -0.50 4.42 -1.05
CA GLY A 85 -0.31 2.97 -1.04
C GLY A 85 -1.38 2.25 -0.21
N ASP A 86 -1.74 2.80 0.95
CA ASP A 86 -2.74 2.22 1.85
C ASP A 86 -4.15 2.22 1.23
N ILE A 87 -4.48 3.22 0.40
CA ILE A 87 -5.74 3.25 -0.36
C ILE A 87 -5.82 2.07 -1.33
N LEU A 88 -4.74 1.79 -2.07
CA LEU A 88 -4.67 0.63 -2.97
C LEU A 88 -4.66 -0.69 -2.21
N GLN A 89 -3.93 -0.75 -1.11
CA GLN A 89 -3.84 -1.96 -0.30
C GLN A 89 -5.18 -2.30 0.39
N SER A 90 -6.09 -1.34 0.57
CA SER A 90 -7.44 -1.57 1.12
C SER A 90 -8.40 -2.29 0.16
N LYS A 91 -7.96 -2.58 -1.07
CA LYS A 91 -8.82 -3.11 -2.14
C LYS A 91 -9.52 -4.42 -1.81
N ARG A 92 -8.88 -5.36 -1.10
CA ARG A 92 -9.50 -6.66 -0.78
C ARG A 92 -10.73 -6.48 0.11
N LEU A 93 -10.67 -5.60 1.11
CA LEU A 93 -11.80 -5.22 1.95
C LEU A 93 -12.88 -4.48 1.16
N ILE A 94 -12.50 -3.41 0.45
CA ILE A 94 -13.43 -2.54 -0.29
C ILE A 94 -14.18 -3.36 -1.35
N SER A 95 -13.47 -4.19 -2.11
CA SER A 95 -14.06 -5.00 -3.17
C SER A 95 -14.93 -6.13 -2.60
N GLY A 96 -14.55 -6.72 -1.46
CA GLY A 96 -15.39 -7.72 -0.78
C GLY A 96 -16.74 -7.16 -0.36
N LEU A 97 -16.75 -5.98 0.27
CA LEU A 97 -17.97 -5.27 0.66
C LEU A 97 -18.82 -4.84 -0.55
N SER A 98 -18.19 -4.55 -1.68
CA SER A 98 -18.90 -4.11 -2.89
C SER A 98 -19.53 -5.28 -3.66
N THR A 99 -19.11 -6.52 -3.42
CA THR A 99 -19.45 -7.67 -4.28
C THR A 99 -20.34 -8.71 -3.61
N GLN A 100 -20.34 -8.84 -2.28
CA GLN A 100 -21.06 -9.94 -1.60
C GLN A 100 -21.59 -9.57 -0.20
N PRO A 101 -22.91 -9.31 -0.04
CA PRO A 101 -23.87 -8.86 -1.06
C PRO A 101 -23.55 -7.43 -1.54
N PRO A 102 -24.08 -6.98 -2.70
CA PRO A 102 -23.90 -5.59 -3.14
C PRO A 102 -24.36 -4.60 -2.07
N ALA A 103 -23.47 -3.70 -1.68
CA ALA A 103 -23.69 -2.74 -0.61
C ALA A 103 -23.23 -1.33 -1.02
N GLU A 104 -23.81 -0.31 -0.37
CA GLU A 104 -23.35 1.07 -0.51
C GLU A 104 -22.08 1.26 0.32
N VAL A 105 -20.93 1.38 -0.35
CA VAL A 105 -19.64 1.52 0.32
C VAL A 105 -19.19 2.98 0.34
N HIS A 106 -19.04 3.53 1.53
CA HIS A 106 -18.48 4.85 1.80
C HIS A 106 -17.00 4.71 2.14
N LEU A 107 -16.15 5.54 1.53
CA LEU A 107 -14.71 5.52 1.74
C LEU A 107 -14.22 6.91 2.16
N ALA A 108 -13.81 7.06 3.41
CA ALA A 108 -13.18 8.26 3.92
C ALA A 108 -11.67 8.22 3.74
N VAL A 109 -11.13 9.23 3.05
CA VAL A 109 -9.70 9.39 2.75
C VAL A 109 -9.24 10.81 3.07
N ASP A 110 -7.92 11.03 3.07
CA ASP A 110 -7.40 12.39 3.07
C ASP A 110 -7.92 13.18 1.85
N ALA A 111 -8.28 14.45 2.03
CA ALA A 111 -8.86 15.30 0.99
C ALA A 111 -7.97 15.37 -0.27
N SER A 112 -6.64 15.31 -0.10
CA SER A 112 -5.69 15.30 -1.23
C SER A 112 -5.75 14.03 -2.10
N LEU A 113 -6.38 12.96 -1.60
CA LEU A 113 -6.44 11.65 -2.24
C LEU A 113 -7.83 11.32 -2.80
N VAL A 114 -8.84 12.19 -2.64
CA VAL A 114 -10.20 11.96 -3.15
C VAL A 114 -10.23 11.67 -4.65
N SER A 115 -9.50 12.47 -5.45
CA SER A 115 -9.44 12.30 -6.90
C SER A 115 -8.87 10.95 -7.32
N LEU A 116 -7.91 10.43 -6.54
CA LEU A 116 -7.33 9.11 -6.77
C LEU A 116 -8.28 8.00 -6.33
N ALA A 117 -8.86 8.11 -5.13
CA ALA A 117 -9.81 7.13 -4.62
C ALA A 117 -11.00 6.93 -5.59
N LYS A 118 -11.52 8.00 -6.20
CA LYS A 118 -12.57 7.92 -7.22
C LYS A 118 -12.13 7.24 -8.52
N LEU A 119 -10.84 7.29 -8.87
CA LEU A 119 -10.31 6.58 -10.05
C LEU A 119 -10.12 5.08 -9.78
N ILE A 120 -9.73 4.73 -8.56
CA ILE A 120 -9.50 3.33 -8.15
C ILE A 120 -10.80 2.62 -7.77
N TYR A 121 -11.72 3.34 -7.14
CA TYR A 121 -12.99 2.84 -6.59
C TYR A 121 -14.18 3.71 -7.06
N PRO A 122 -14.51 3.69 -8.36
CA PRO A 122 -15.54 4.58 -8.93
C PRO A 122 -16.93 4.36 -8.33
N ASP A 123 -17.20 3.16 -7.82
CA ASP A 123 -18.50 2.77 -7.26
C ASP A 123 -18.64 3.09 -5.76
N THR A 124 -17.63 3.75 -5.15
CA THR A 124 -17.65 4.12 -3.73
C THR A 124 -18.03 5.59 -3.51
N HIS A 125 -18.74 5.85 -2.41
CA HIS A 125 -19.03 7.19 -1.93
C HIS A 125 -17.81 7.75 -1.19
N VAL A 126 -16.94 8.48 -1.91
CA VAL A 126 -15.68 8.99 -1.36
C VAL A 126 -15.88 10.29 -0.57
N HIS A 127 -15.47 10.26 0.71
CA HIS A 127 -15.46 11.41 1.63
C HIS A 127 -14.03 11.91 1.81
N GLY A 128 -13.79 13.21 1.64
CA GLY A 128 -12.48 13.82 1.82
C GLY A 128 -12.37 14.54 3.16
N LEU A 129 -11.42 14.13 4.01
CA LEU A 129 -11.10 14.82 5.26
C LEU A 129 -9.72 15.50 5.15
N PRO A 130 -9.55 16.79 5.47
CA PRO A 130 -8.27 17.49 5.29
C PRO A 130 -7.29 17.21 6.44
N VAL A 131 -6.89 15.95 6.64
CA VAL A 131 -6.18 15.49 7.85
C VAL A 131 -4.68 15.78 7.81
N HIS A 132 -4.06 15.79 6.62
CA HIS A 132 -2.61 15.98 6.44
C HIS A 132 -2.21 17.39 5.98
N GLY A 133 -3.13 18.37 6.06
CA GLY A 133 -2.84 19.78 5.76
C GLY A 133 -1.95 20.47 6.80
N THR A 134 -1.49 21.68 6.50
CA THR A 134 -0.75 22.54 7.44
C THR A 134 -1.64 22.90 8.64
N HIS A 135 -1.50 22.11 9.72
CA HIS A 135 -2.12 22.29 11.03
C HIS A 135 -3.62 22.62 11.03
N PRO A 136 -4.49 21.63 10.80
CA PRO A 136 -5.87 21.79 11.17
C PRO A 136 -5.98 21.35 12.64
N ASP A 137 -6.06 22.32 13.54
CA ASP A 137 -6.53 22.12 14.91
C ASP A 137 -7.69 21.09 14.91
N PRO A 138 -7.69 20.04 15.75
CA PRO A 138 -8.78 19.06 15.82
C PRO A 138 -10.17 19.72 15.90
N VAL A 139 -10.30 20.86 16.57
CA VAL A 139 -11.56 21.63 16.64
C VAL A 139 -11.92 22.24 15.28
N HIS A 140 -10.92 22.73 14.54
CA HIS A 140 -11.10 23.21 13.17
C HIS A 140 -11.49 22.07 12.21
N LEU A 141 -10.87 20.89 12.32
CA LEU A 141 -11.26 19.69 11.57
C LEU A 141 -12.71 19.30 11.84
N LEU A 142 -13.09 19.24 13.12
CA LEU A 142 -14.46 18.90 13.53
C LEU A 142 -15.49 19.89 12.98
N ARG A 143 -15.18 21.19 12.96
CA ARG A 143 -16.05 22.22 12.37
C ARG A 143 -16.12 22.11 10.85
N HIS A 144 -14.98 21.92 10.19
CA HIS A 144 -14.90 21.85 8.73
C HIS A 144 -15.55 20.58 8.17
N CYS A 145 -15.45 19.47 8.91
CA CYS A 145 -16.04 18.18 8.54
C CYS A 145 -17.42 17.96 9.18
N GLY A 146 -17.98 18.96 9.88
CA GLY A 146 -19.22 18.82 10.65
C GLY A 146 -20.40 18.32 9.82
N THR A 147 -20.52 18.76 8.57
CA THR A 147 -21.55 18.27 7.64
C THR A 147 -21.35 16.79 7.28
N ILE A 148 -20.10 16.37 7.04
CA ILE A 148 -19.77 14.96 6.74
C ILE A 148 -20.07 14.10 7.96
N PHE A 149 -19.67 14.53 9.15
CA PHE A 149 -19.89 13.78 10.39
C PHE A 149 -21.38 13.70 10.75
N LYS A 150 -22.12 14.80 10.58
CA LYS A 150 -23.58 14.78 10.73
C LYS A 150 -24.22 13.80 9.76
N GLN A 151 -23.82 13.82 8.49
CA GLN A 151 -24.30 12.85 7.50
C GLN A 151 -23.97 11.41 7.92
N TRP A 152 -22.77 11.15 8.45
CA TRP A 152 -22.40 9.82 8.91
C TRP A 152 -23.21 9.36 10.12
N GLN A 153 -23.55 10.25 11.05
CA GLN A 153 -24.40 9.96 12.20
C GLN A 153 -25.87 9.75 11.81
N GLU A 154 -26.32 10.39 10.74
CA GLU A 154 -27.67 10.22 10.19
C GLU A 154 -27.77 9.02 9.23
N THR A 155 -26.63 8.46 8.79
CA THR A 155 -26.58 7.27 7.94
C THR A 155 -26.54 6.02 8.80
N ASP A 156 -27.47 5.10 8.58
CA ASP A 156 -27.50 3.81 9.26
C ASP A 156 -26.46 2.85 8.65
N PHE A 157 -25.20 2.99 9.09
CA PHE A 157 -24.12 2.09 8.68
C PHE A 157 -24.22 0.77 9.44
N SER A 158 -24.34 -0.33 8.70
CA SER A 158 -24.31 -1.68 9.25
C SER A 158 -22.99 -1.99 9.94
N ARG A 159 -21.88 -1.44 9.41
CA ARG A 159 -20.54 -1.55 10.02
C ARG A 159 -19.62 -0.43 9.59
N VAL A 160 -18.70 -0.05 10.49
CA VAL A 160 -17.64 0.93 10.24
C VAL A 160 -16.27 0.26 10.37
N PHE A 161 -15.45 0.30 9.32
CA PHE A 161 -14.09 -0.25 9.31
C PHE A 161 -13.08 0.88 9.50
N ASN A 162 -12.57 1.01 10.73
CA ASN A 162 -11.58 2.02 11.08
C ASN A 162 -10.15 1.46 10.97
N LEU A 163 -9.47 1.78 9.86
CA LEU A 163 -8.29 1.03 9.42
C LEU A 163 -6.95 1.53 9.98
N ASN A 164 -6.87 2.76 10.51
CA ASN A 164 -5.60 3.37 10.93
C ASN A 164 -5.50 3.60 12.44
N HIS A 165 -4.33 3.29 12.99
CA HIS A 165 -3.99 3.56 14.38
C HIS A 165 -3.50 5.01 14.53
N SER A 166 -4.41 5.96 14.71
CA SER A 166 -4.09 7.36 14.94
C SER A 166 -5.05 7.98 15.95
N GLY A 167 -4.61 8.99 16.70
CA GLY A 167 -5.47 9.69 17.66
C GLY A 167 -6.74 10.25 17.01
N PHE A 168 -6.65 10.75 15.77
CA PHE A 168 -7.81 11.26 15.03
C PHE A 168 -8.78 10.13 14.62
N ASN A 169 -8.27 8.98 14.14
CA ASN A 169 -9.10 7.81 13.85
C ASN A 169 -9.82 7.29 15.10
N HIS A 170 -9.17 7.32 16.27
CA HIS A 170 -9.82 6.95 17.52
C HIS A 170 -10.95 7.91 17.89
N VAL A 171 -10.75 9.22 17.72
CA VAL A 171 -11.82 10.21 17.94
C VAL A 171 -12.98 10.00 16.97
N LEU A 172 -12.72 9.72 15.69
CA LEU A 172 -13.76 9.43 14.70
C LEU A 172 -14.56 8.17 15.04
N ALA A 173 -13.94 7.15 15.63
CA ALA A 173 -14.65 5.96 16.08
C ALA A 173 -15.72 6.26 17.13
N GLY A 174 -15.55 7.34 17.91
CA GLY A 174 -16.52 7.79 18.90
C GLY A 174 -17.82 8.38 18.32
N LEU A 175 -17.92 8.53 17.00
CA LEU A 175 -19.17 8.94 16.32
C LEU A 175 -20.18 7.79 16.20
N PHE A 176 -19.75 6.55 16.43
CA PHE A 176 -20.53 5.33 16.19
C PHE A 176 -20.59 4.47 17.45
N ASP A 177 -21.53 3.51 17.47
CA ASP A 177 -21.57 2.53 18.54
C ASP A 177 -20.32 1.63 18.49
N PRO A 178 -19.64 1.36 19.62
CA PRO A 178 -18.39 0.59 19.62
C PRO A 178 -18.50 -0.80 18.97
N GLU A 179 -19.68 -1.41 19.03
CA GLU A 179 -19.97 -2.73 18.44
C GLU A 179 -20.08 -2.69 16.90
N GLN A 180 -20.43 -1.52 16.33
CA GLN A 180 -20.46 -1.30 14.88
C GLN A 180 -19.05 -1.09 14.31
N VAL A 181 -18.07 -0.68 15.13
CA VAL A 181 -16.73 -0.31 14.66
C VAL A 181 -15.81 -1.53 14.68
N ALA A 182 -15.35 -1.96 13.51
CA ALA A 182 -14.24 -2.88 13.38
C ALA A 182 -12.90 -2.14 13.30
N GLY A 183 -11.85 -2.71 13.87
CA GLY A 183 -10.50 -2.12 13.83
C GLY A 183 -10.19 -1.36 15.11
N TYR A 184 -9.92 -0.07 14.97
CA TYR A 184 -9.61 0.81 16.10
C TYR A 184 -10.87 1.47 16.65
N GLN A 185 -11.12 1.28 17.94
CA GLN A 185 -12.38 1.61 18.60
C GLN A 185 -12.19 2.69 19.67
N TRP A 186 -13.31 3.27 20.10
CA TRP A 186 -13.40 4.19 21.22
C TRP A 186 -14.59 3.83 22.11
N ARG A 187 -14.37 3.65 23.41
CA ARG A 187 -15.45 3.32 24.36
C ARG A 187 -15.24 4.05 25.68
N LYS A 188 -16.20 4.90 26.07
CA LYS A 188 -16.20 5.63 27.36
C LYS A 188 -14.85 6.32 27.68
N GLY A 189 -14.23 6.94 26.69
CA GLY A 189 -12.95 7.64 26.85
C GLY A 189 -11.70 6.77 26.69
N GLN A 190 -11.85 5.47 26.44
CA GLN A 190 -10.75 4.54 26.24
C GLN A 190 -10.53 4.24 24.76
N ILE A 191 -9.26 4.24 24.36
CA ILE A 191 -8.81 3.74 23.07
C ILE A 191 -8.77 2.21 23.15
N LEU A 192 -9.54 1.56 22.28
CA LEU A 192 -9.61 0.11 22.20
C LEU A 192 -9.18 -0.38 20.81
N ARG A 193 -8.89 -1.67 20.73
CA ARG A 193 -8.50 -2.36 19.52
C ARG A 193 -9.31 -3.66 19.43
N GLY A 194 -9.90 -3.92 18.27
CA GLY A 194 -10.58 -5.18 18.01
C GLY A 194 -9.63 -6.38 18.04
N ALA A 195 -10.18 -7.57 18.27
CA ALA A 195 -9.41 -8.81 18.43
C ALA A 195 -8.47 -9.10 17.24
N TRP A 196 -8.96 -8.93 16.00
CA TRP A 196 -8.15 -9.14 14.79
C TRP A 196 -6.93 -8.21 14.70
N PRO A 197 -7.08 -6.87 14.75
CA PRO A 197 -5.92 -5.99 14.84
C PRO A 197 -5.00 -6.26 16.03
N ASP A 198 -5.52 -6.72 17.19
CA ASP A 198 -4.67 -7.02 18.34
C ASP A 198 -3.74 -8.21 18.09
N MET A 199 -4.30 -9.30 17.56
CA MET A 199 -3.53 -10.46 17.15
C MET A 199 -2.48 -10.09 16.09
N VAL A 200 -2.86 -9.28 15.09
CA VAL A 200 -1.93 -8.83 14.04
C VAL A 200 -0.86 -7.91 14.60
N PHE A 201 -1.14 -7.11 15.63
CA PHE A 201 -0.12 -6.29 16.27
C PHE A 201 0.96 -7.15 16.95
N ARG A 202 0.61 -8.33 17.46
CA ARG A 202 1.60 -9.31 17.98
C ARG A 202 2.50 -9.83 16.86
N LEU A 203 1.94 -10.08 15.66
CA LEU A 203 2.73 -10.44 14.46
C LEU A 203 3.81 -9.41 14.13
N THR A 204 3.54 -8.12 14.35
CA THR A 204 4.52 -7.06 14.04
C THR A 204 5.78 -7.11 14.89
N ARG A 205 5.78 -7.86 16.01
CA ARG A 205 6.97 -8.13 16.84
C ARG A 205 7.83 -9.26 16.25
N HIS A 206 7.28 -10.04 15.33
CA HIS A 206 7.90 -11.20 14.69
C HIS A 206 7.94 -11.03 13.16
N ARG A 207 8.47 -9.90 12.68
CA ARG A 207 8.38 -9.49 11.27
C ARG A 207 8.98 -10.50 10.29
N LEU A 208 10.11 -11.12 10.61
CA LEU A 208 10.79 -12.10 9.74
C LEU A 208 9.91 -13.31 9.42
N THR A 209 9.10 -13.74 10.40
CA THR A 209 8.19 -14.87 10.25
C THR A 209 6.78 -14.44 9.85
N ASN A 210 6.47 -13.13 9.81
CA ASN A 210 5.14 -12.64 9.45
C ASN A 210 4.78 -13.02 7.99
N PRO A 211 3.72 -13.82 7.77
CA PRO A 211 3.28 -14.21 6.43
C PRO A 211 2.15 -13.32 5.88
N LEU A 212 1.69 -12.33 6.64
CA LEU A 212 0.44 -11.62 6.38
C LEU A 212 0.69 -10.28 5.65
N ASN A 213 0.22 -10.22 4.41
CA ASN A 213 0.21 -8.97 3.63
C ASN A 213 -0.88 -8.02 4.13
N LEU A 214 -0.62 -6.72 4.02
CA LEU A 214 -1.55 -5.68 4.47
C LEU A 214 -2.94 -5.77 3.80
N MET A 215 -3.00 -6.20 2.53
CA MET A 215 -4.28 -6.38 1.83
C MET A 215 -5.08 -7.55 2.40
N ASP A 216 -4.39 -8.62 2.83
CA ASP A 216 -5.02 -9.76 3.52
C ASP A 216 -5.44 -9.39 4.94
N TYR A 217 -4.61 -8.61 5.63
CA TYR A 217 -4.96 -8.03 6.92
C TYR A 217 -6.29 -7.28 6.85
N TRP A 218 -6.47 -6.40 5.87
CA TRP A 218 -7.71 -5.68 5.71
C TRP A 218 -8.84 -6.56 5.16
N GLY A 219 -8.54 -7.50 4.26
CA GLY A 219 -9.53 -8.42 3.70
C GLY A 219 -10.22 -9.29 4.76
N HIS A 220 -9.45 -9.81 5.72
CA HIS A 220 -9.94 -10.70 6.78
C HIS A 220 -10.70 -9.98 7.92
N PHE A 221 -10.98 -8.68 7.78
CA PHE A 221 -12.08 -8.08 8.54
C PHE A 221 -13.45 -8.63 8.13
N LEU A 222 -13.53 -9.22 6.93
CA LEU A 222 -14.69 -9.95 6.43
C LEU A 222 -14.50 -11.45 6.66
N ASN A 223 -15.59 -12.15 6.95
CA ASN A 223 -15.63 -13.60 7.02
C ASN A 223 -16.93 -14.11 6.37
N PRO A 224 -16.87 -14.71 5.17
CA PRO A 224 -15.66 -14.95 4.38
C PRO A 224 -15.07 -13.65 3.77
N ALA A 225 -13.76 -13.61 3.59
CA ALA A 225 -13.09 -12.56 2.83
C ALA A 225 -13.21 -12.79 1.32
N LEU A 226 -13.08 -11.72 0.52
CA LEU A 226 -13.03 -11.85 -0.94
C LEU A 226 -11.89 -12.79 -1.35
N ALA A 227 -12.17 -13.66 -2.32
CA ALA A 227 -11.19 -14.56 -2.92
C ALA A 227 -9.98 -13.76 -3.48
N PRO A 228 -8.74 -14.06 -3.05
CA PRO A 228 -7.53 -13.29 -3.41
C PRO A 228 -7.31 -13.08 -4.91
N GLU A 229 -7.64 -14.07 -5.75
CA GLU A 229 -7.53 -14.03 -7.21
C GLU A 229 -8.47 -13.01 -7.87
N LEU A 230 -9.51 -12.56 -7.16
CA LEU A 230 -10.44 -11.53 -7.64
C LEU A 230 -9.98 -10.11 -7.28
N VAL A 231 -8.93 -9.96 -6.46
CA VAL A 231 -8.48 -8.65 -5.96
C VAL A 231 -7.76 -7.88 -7.06
N ASN A 232 -6.73 -8.46 -7.69
CA ASN A 232 -5.95 -7.83 -8.75
C ASN A 232 -5.79 -8.78 -9.94
N PRO A 233 -5.77 -8.26 -11.18
CA PRO A 233 -5.50 -9.09 -12.34
C PRO A 233 -4.05 -9.63 -12.30
N PRO A 234 -3.79 -10.83 -12.86
CA PRO A 234 -2.44 -11.36 -12.96
C PRO A 234 -1.49 -10.41 -13.72
N ALA A 235 -0.23 -10.37 -13.30
CA ALA A 235 0.80 -9.56 -13.93
C ALA A 235 1.08 -10.00 -15.37
N ARG A 236 0.93 -9.10 -16.35
CA ARG A 236 1.24 -9.36 -17.76
C ARG A 236 1.84 -8.13 -18.45
N PRO A 237 2.92 -8.28 -19.25
CA PRO A 237 3.46 -7.19 -20.07
C PRO A 237 2.43 -6.65 -21.07
N LYS A 238 2.54 -5.37 -21.44
CA LYS A 238 1.50 -4.64 -22.20
C LYS A 238 2.01 -3.78 -23.35
N GLY A 239 3.31 -3.78 -23.62
CA GLY A 239 3.97 -3.16 -24.78
C GLY A 239 4.45 -1.72 -24.58
N GLY A 240 4.19 -1.10 -23.42
CA GLY A 240 4.53 0.29 -23.13
C GLY A 240 5.92 0.50 -22.53
N GLY A 241 6.82 -0.50 -22.57
CA GLY A 241 8.19 -0.36 -22.11
C GLY A 241 8.37 -0.44 -20.60
N VAL A 242 9.48 0.11 -20.10
CA VAL A 242 9.89 -0.04 -18.69
C VAL A 242 9.62 1.25 -17.92
N GLY A 243 8.86 1.15 -16.84
CA GLY A 243 8.73 2.21 -15.85
C GLY A 243 9.79 2.09 -14.75
N VAL A 244 10.25 3.22 -14.25
CA VAL A 244 11.18 3.29 -13.12
C VAL A 244 10.62 4.24 -12.08
N ALA A 245 10.22 3.72 -10.91
CA ALA A 245 9.85 4.55 -9.79
C ALA A 245 11.13 5.07 -9.10
N MET A 246 11.41 6.36 -9.24
CA MET A 246 12.69 6.97 -8.87
C MET A 246 13.01 6.91 -7.38
N ALA A 247 12.00 7.06 -6.52
CA ALA A 247 12.14 6.90 -5.08
C ALA A 247 10.78 6.65 -4.41
N GLY A 248 10.84 6.09 -3.21
CA GLY A 248 9.81 6.22 -2.18
C GLY A 248 10.12 7.35 -1.20
N ARG A 249 9.22 7.59 -0.25
CA ARG A 249 9.39 8.65 0.78
C ARG A 249 10.64 8.47 1.66
N HIS A 250 11.17 7.25 1.75
CA HIS A 250 12.30 6.92 2.61
C HIS A 250 13.51 6.56 1.74
N ALA A 251 14.52 7.45 1.74
CA ALA A 251 15.73 7.25 0.97
C ALA A 251 16.40 5.89 1.23
N ARG A 252 16.34 5.37 2.47
CA ARG A 252 16.90 4.05 2.83
C ARG A 252 16.20 2.84 2.21
N ARG A 253 14.98 3.01 1.69
CA ARG A 253 14.25 1.97 0.95
C ARG A 253 14.48 2.04 -0.56
N CYS A 254 15.29 2.99 -1.03
CA CYS A 254 15.51 3.24 -2.44
C CYS A 254 16.91 2.80 -2.84
N LEU A 255 17.04 2.30 -4.07
CA LEU A 255 18.34 2.08 -4.68
C LEU A 255 18.93 3.43 -5.11
N PRO A 256 20.18 3.77 -4.73
CA PRO A 256 20.88 4.93 -5.24
C PRO A 256 21.00 4.88 -6.76
N VAL A 257 21.04 6.06 -7.38
CA VAL A 257 21.13 6.21 -8.85
C VAL A 257 22.22 5.32 -9.49
N PRO A 258 23.46 5.22 -8.95
CA PRO A 258 24.49 4.35 -9.55
C PRO A 258 24.11 2.87 -9.60
N VAL A 259 23.35 2.38 -8.63
CA VAL A 259 22.86 0.99 -8.60
C VAL A 259 21.66 0.84 -9.52
N LEU A 260 20.74 1.81 -9.49
CA LEU A 260 19.56 1.82 -10.34
C LEU A 260 19.91 1.86 -11.85
N VAL A 261 20.98 2.57 -12.23
CA VAL A 261 21.50 2.58 -13.61
C VAL A 261 21.94 1.19 -14.06
N GLN A 262 22.63 0.42 -13.20
CA GLN A 262 23.07 -0.93 -13.53
C GLN A 262 21.87 -1.88 -13.70
N ILE A 263 20.93 -1.82 -12.76
CA ILE A 263 19.70 -2.62 -12.79
C ILE A 263 18.85 -2.29 -14.01
N LEU A 264 18.63 -1.01 -14.30
CA LEU A 264 17.88 -0.58 -15.48
C LEU A 264 18.58 -1.03 -16.76
N THR A 265 19.89 -0.82 -16.88
CA THR A 265 20.66 -1.25 -18.06
C THR A 265 20.56 -2.76 -18.29
N ALA A 266 20.63 -3.55 -17.21
CA ALA A 266 20.43 -4.99 -17.28
C ALA A 266 19.01 -5.34 -17.77
N ALA A 267 17.97 -4.80 -17.13
CA ALA A 267 16.58 -5.06 -17.48
C ALA A 267 16.23 -4.72 -18.94
N LEU A 268 16.83 -3.67 -19.51
CA LEU A 268 16.54 -3.22 -20.87
C LEU A 268 17.04 -4.18 -21.97
N HIS A 269 17.82 -5.21 -21.65
CA HIS A 269 18.17 -6.27 -22.61
C HIS A 269 16.94 -7.08 -23.05
N GLY A 270 16.03 -7.36 -22.11
CA GLY A 270 14.75 -8.03 -22.38
C GLY A 270 13.63 -7.07 -22.82
N HIS A 271 13.85 -5.75 -22.71
CA HIS A 271 12.82 -4.73 -22.93
C HIS A 271 13.35 -3.59 -23.81
N PRO A 272 13.21 -3.65 -25.15
CA PRO A 272 13.72 -2.62 -26.07
C PRO A 272 12.84 -1.36 -26.17
N GLY A 273 11.70 -1.29 -25.47
CA GLY A 273 10.73 -0.18 -25.53
C GLY A 273 11.15 1.13 -24.83
N PRO A 274 10.24 2.10 -24.69
CA PRO A 274 10.53 3.36 -23.99
C PRO A 274 10.83 3.15 -22.49
N ILE A 275 11.50 4.13 -21.89
CA ILE A 275 11.82 4.16 -20.46
C ILE A 275 11.06 5.33 -19.83
N HIS A 276 10.19 5.06 -18.86
CA HIS A 276 9.40 6.09 -18.19
C HIS A 276 9.91 6.32 -16.76
N LEU A 277 10.46 7.51 -16.49
CA LEU A 277 10.87 7.87 -15.11
C LEU A 277 9.67 8.45 -14.36
N LEU A 278 9.26 7.79 -13.29
CA LEU A 278 8.08 8.10 -12.50
C LEU A 278 8.48 8.58 -11.11
N GLY A 279 7.76 9.57 -10.60
CA GLY A 279 8.01 10.17 -9.30
C GLY A 279 7.34 11.53 -9.18
N THR A 280 7.44 12.13 -8.00
CA THR A 280 6.99 13.49 -7.78
C THR A 280 8.08 14.48 -8.22
N GLU A 281 7.82 15.77 -8.05
CA GLU A 281 8.80 16.81 -8.38
C GLU A 281 10.09 16.70 -7.54
N THR A 282 10.02 16.16 -6.33
CA THR A 282 11.21 15.99 -5.46
C THR A 282 12.22 15.00 -6.02
N GLU A 283 11.80 14.09 -6.91
CA GLU A 283 12.68 13.10 -7.53
C GLU A 283 13.34 13.57 -8.83
N ARG A 284 12.98 14.76 -9.34
CA ARG A 284 13.52 15.30 -10.60
C ARG A 284 15.06 15.41 -10.61
N PRO A 285 15.75 15.81 -9.52
CA PRO A 285 17.21 15.79 -9.48
C PRO A 285 17.80 14.38 -9.68
N ALA A 286 17.22 13.37 -9.03
CA ALA A 286 17.65 11.98 -9.17
C ALA A 286 17.39 11.44 -10.58
N ALA A 287 16.25 11.77 -11.19
CA ALA A 287 15.93 11.41 -12.57
C ALA A 287 16.94 11.98 -13.56
N ARG A 288 17.32 13.25 -13.40
CA ARG A 288 18.36 13.89 -14.20
C ARG A 288 19.73 13.23 -14.02
N GLN A 289 20.07 12.83 -12.79
CA GLN A 289 21.33 12.13 -12.53
C GLN A 289 21.34 10.75 -13.20
N LEU A 290 20.22 10.03 -13.14
CA LEU A 290 20.06 8.73 -13.81
C LEU A 290 20.19 8.88 -15.33
N LEU A 291 19.48 9.84 -15.92
CA LEU A 291 19.55 10.11 -17.36
C LEU A 291 21.00 10.38 -17.82
N LYS A 292 21.74 11.23 -17.09
CA LYS A 292 23.14 11.54 -17.40
C LYS A 292 24.08 10.33 -17.28
N ALA A 293 23.78 9.41 -16.37
CA ALA A 293 24.59 8.22 -16.12
C ALA A 293 24.29 7.06 -17.09
N LEU A 294 23.17 7.12 -17.82
CA LEU A 294 22.84 6.11 -18.83
C LEU A 294 23.71 6.26 -20.08
N PRO A 295 24.02 5.15 -20.79
CA PRO A 295 24.63 5.19 -22.11
C PRO A 295 23.84 6.07 -23.11
N PRO A 296 24.49 6.86 -23.99
CA PRO A 296 23.82 7.80 -24.89
C PRO A 296 22.68 7.17 -25.73
N VAL A 297 22.86 5.93 -26.19
CA VAL A 297 21.82 5.20 -26.94
C VAL A 297 20.54 4.99 -26.12
N LEU A 298 20.66 4.75 -24.81
CA LEU A 298 19.52 4.56 -23.92
C LEU A 298 18.88 5.89 -23.53
N GLN A 299 19.63 6.98 -23.46
CA GLN A 299 19.10 8.31 -23.13
C GLN A 299 17.98 8.75 -24.09
N THR A 300 18.10 8.40 -25.38
CA THR A 300 17.08 8.72 -26.40
C THR A 300 15.73 8.03 -26.18
N ARG A 301 15.70 6.96 -25.37
CA ARG A 301 14.48 6.20 -25.01
C ARG A 301 13.81 6.72 -23.75
N VAL A 302 14.42 7.67 -23.03
CA VAL A 302 13.95 8.12 -21.73
C VAL A 302 12.91 9.24 -21.84
N CYS A 303 11.74 8.96 -21.29
CA CYS A 303 10.67 9.91 -21.03
C CYS A 303 10.66 10.25 -19.52
N ASP A 304 11.22 11.40 -19.15
CA ASP A 304 11.15 11.90 -17.78
C ASP A 304 9.78 12.51 -17.49
N LEU A 305 9.01 11.82 -16.64
CA LEU A 305 7.67 12.20 -16.19
C LEU A 305 7.65 12.63 -14.71
N THR A 306 8.81 12.81 -14.08
CA THR A 306 8.90 13.19 -12.66
C THR A 306 8.28 14.56 -12.37
N GLY A 307 7.24 14.56 -11.53
CA GLY A 307 6.44 15.75 -11.24
C GLY A 307 5.65 16.27 -12.43
N ARG A 308 5.42 15.46 -13.47
CA ARG A 308 4.69 15.85 -14.70
C ARG A 308 3.38 15.09 -14.90
N THR A 309 3.01 14.23 -13.95
CA THR A 309 1.76 13.46 -14.00
C THR A 309 0.85 13.83 -12.82
N GLY A 310 -0.43 14.08 -13.11
CA GLY A 310 -1.49 13.89 -12.12
C GLY A 310 -1.88 12.41 -11.99
N TRP A 311 -2.88 12.10 -11.16
CA TRP A 311 -3.31 10.71 -10.93
C TRP A 311 -3.73 9.97 -12.20
N ARG A 312 -4.50 10.62 -13.09
CA ARG A 312 -4.94 10.02 -14.36
C ARG A 312 -3.77 9.69 -15.27
N GLY A 313 -2.83 10.61 -15.45
CA GLY A 313 -1.64 10.38 -16.28
C GLY A 313 -0.72 9.31 -15.70
N LEU A 314 -0.60 9.21 -14.37
CA LEU A 314 0.14 8.13 -13.73
C LEU A 314 -0.53 6.77 -14.00
N ILE A 315 -1.85 6.66 -13.85
CA ILE A 315 -2.61 5.44 -14.17
C ILE A 315 -2.43 5.06 -15.63
N GLU A 316 -2.57 6.02 -16.54
CA GLU A 316 -2.43 5.80 -17.99
C GLU A 316 -1.06 5.19 -18.33
N VAL A 317 0.03 5.82 -17.89
CA VAL A 317 1.38 5.33 -18.14
C VAL A 317 1.60 3.96 -17.50
N VAL A 318 1.31 3.80 -16.20
CA VAL A 318 1.54 2.54 -15.48
C VAL A 318 0.70 1.41 -16.07
N SER A 319 -0.50 1.69 -16.56
CA SER A 319 -1.42 0.70 -17.13
C SER A 319 -0.92 0.08 -18.43
N GLN A 320 0.10 0.65 -19.08
CA GLN A 320 0.62 0.21 -20.38
C GLN A 320 2.02 -0.41 -20.29
N LEU A 321 2.72 -0.32 -19.15
CA LEU A 321 4.10 -0.79 -19.05
C LEU A 321 4.23 -2.31 -19.22
N ASP A 322 5.36 -2.74 -19.76
CA ASP A 322 5.82 -4.13 -19.74
C ASP A 322 6.33 -4.55 -18.37
N LEU A 323 6.96 -3.61 -17.66
CA LEU A 323 7.59 -3.83 -16.38
C LEU A 323 7.72 -2.52 -15.61
N LEU A 324 7.44 -2.54 -14.31
CA LEU A 324 7.82 -1.49 -13.39
C LEU A 324 8.97 -1.96 -12.49
N LEU A 325 10.10 -1.25 -12.54
CA LEU A 325 11.17 -1.34 -11.55
C LEU A 325 10.87 -0.38 -10.40
N SER A 326 10.73 -0.88 -9.17
CA SER A 326 10.29 -0.04 -8.06
C SER A 326 10.89 -0.43 -6.71
N PRO A 327 11.15 0.53 -5.80
CA PRO A 327 11.18 0.23 -4.37
C PRO A 327 9.75 0.01 -3.83
N ASP A 328 9.62 -0.26 -2.52
CA ASP A 328 8.33 -0.31 -1.83
C ASP A 328 7.66 1.08 -1.81
N THR A 329 6.71 1.31 -2.73
CA THR A 329 6.03 2.59 -2.94
C THR A 329 4.57 2.42 -3.36
N GLY A 330 3.78 3.50 -3.28
CA GLY A 330 2.42 3.48 -3.83
C GLY A 330 2.37 3.19 -5.33
N THR A 331 3.37 3.60 -6.11
CA THR A 331 3.43 3.32 -7.56
C THR A 331 3.58 1.83 -7.84
N MET A 332 4.31 1.10 -6.99
CA MET A 332 4.40 -0.36 -7.04
C MET A 332 3.01 -1.01 -6.85
N HIS A 333 2.27 -0.57 -5.83
CA HIS A 333 0.91 -1.06 -5.58
C HIS A 333 -0.04 -0.70 -6.72
N LEU A 334 0.15 0.45 -7.36
CA LEU A 334 -0.66 0.84 -8.52
C LEU A 334 -0.41 -0.07 -9.72
N ALA A 335 0.86 -0.42 -9.96
CA ALA A 335 1.19 -1.38 -11.01
C ALA A 335 0.54 -2.75 -10.75
N ALA A 336 0.62 -3.26 -9.51
CA ALA A 336 -0.08 -4.48 -9.11
C ALA A 336 -1.60 -4.38 -9.31
N HIS A 337 -2.22 -3.27 -8.89
CA HIS A 337 -3.65 -3.00 -9.10
C HIS A 337 -4.06 -3.06 -10.58
N LEU A 338 -3.17 -2.61 -11.48
CA LEU A 338 -3.41 -2.55 -12.92
C LEU A 338 -2.98 -3.82 -13.65
N GLY A 339 -2.39 -4.82 -12.99
CA GLY A 339 -1.85 -6.04 -13.63
C GLY A 339 -0.57 -5.80 -14.42
N THR A 340 0.14 -4.71 -14.13
CA THR A 340 1.45 -4.42 -14.72
C THR A 340 2.52 -5.19 -13.93
N PRO A 341 3.42 -5.94 -14.60
CA PRO A 341 4.50 -6.66 -13.93
C PRO A 341 5.37 -5.72 -13.10
N VAL A 342 5.78 -6.21 -11.93
CA VAL A 342 6.60 -5.46 -10.98
C VAL A 342 7.83 -6.30 -10.71
N THR A 343 9.02 -5.70 -10.84
CA THR A 343 10.23 -6.20 -10.19
C THR A 343 10.63 -5.19 -9.14
N ALA A 344 10.45 -5.58 -7.87
CA ALA A 344 10.66 -4.71 -6.74
C ALA A 344 11.97 -5.00 -6.00
N PHE A 345 12.56 -3.98 -5.40
CA PHE A 345 13.83 -4.09 -4.65
C PHE A 345 13.62 -3.68 -3.19
N PHE A 346 13.59 -4.68 -2.31
CA PHE A 346 13.19 -4.54 -0.91
C PHE A 346 14.42 -4.58 0.00
N LEU A 347 14.66 -3.46 0.70
CA LEU A 347 15.77 -3.27 1.63
C LEU A 347 15.37 -2.33 2.78
N SER A 348 16.27 -2.19 3.76
CA SER A 348 15.99 -1.44 4.99
C SER A 348 14.74 -1.97 5.69
N SER A 349 13.70 -1.16 5.88
CA SER A 349 12.48 -1.56 6.59
C SER A 349 11.45 -2.27 5.71
N ALA A 350 11.65 -2.33 4.39
CA ALA A 350 10.73 -2.97 3.46
C ALA A 350 10.78 -4.50 3.59
N TRP A 351 9.61 -5.12 3.69
CA TRP A 351 9.44 -6.57 3.80
C TRP A 351 8.30 -7.03 2.90
N CYS A 352 8.60 -7.87 1.91
CA CYS A 352 7.64 -8.24 0.86
C CYS A 352 6.39 -8.94 1.40
N PHE A 353 6.50 -9.73 2.47
CA PHE A 353 5.35 -10.38 3.07
C PHE A 353 4.37 -9.38 3.71
N GLU A 354 4.84 -8.18 4.11
CA GLU A 354 3.98 -7.13 4.66
C GLU A 354 3.41 -6.19 3.58
N THR A 355 4.24 -5.75 2.64
CA THR A 355 3.93 -4.67 1.68
C THR A 355 4.29 -5.00 0.23
N GLY A 356 4.56 -6.26 -0.09
CA GLY A 356 4.84 -6.68 -1.47
C GLY A 356 3.66 -6.43 -2.42
N PRO A 357 3.93 -6.40 -3.75
CA PRO A 357 2.89 -6.27 -4.77
C PRO A 357 1.93 -7.46 -4.68
N TYR A 358 0.63 -7.17 -4.62
CA TYR A 358 -0.41 -8.18 -4.39
C TYR A 358 -0.99 -8.69 -5.71
N GLY A 359 -0.96 -10.00 -5.91
CA GLY A 359 -1.42 -10.67 -7.13
C GLY A 359 -0.37 -11.64 -7.67
N ASP A 360 -0.71 -12.37 -8.71
CA ASP A 360 0.17 -13.36 -9.32
C ASP A 360 1.22 -12.72 -10.26
N GLY A 361 2.45 -13.24 -10.22
CA GLY A 361 3.47 -13.00 -11.24
C GLY A 361 4.32 -11.74 -11.05
N HIS A 362 4.40 -11.19 -9.84
CA HIS A 362 5.34 -10.12 -9.51
C HIS A 362 6.63 -10.69 -8.90
N LEU A 363 7.75 -10.00 -9.11
CA LEU A 363 9.06 -10.39 -8.59
C LEU A 363 9.54 -9.41 -7.53
N VAL A 364 10.18 -9.91 -6.48
CA VAL A 364 10.81 -9.11 -5.44
C VAL A 364 12.20 -9.63 -5.13
N TRP A 365 13.22 -8.78 -5.32
CA TRP A 365 14.54 -8.98 -4.76
C TRP A 365 14.54 -8.45 -3.32
N GLN A 366 14.56 -9.37 -2.35
CA GLN A 366 14.50 -9.08 -0.92
C GLN A 366 15.89 -9.22 -0.29
N ALA A 367 16.39 -8.14 0.31
CA ALA A 367 17.56 -8.21 1.17
C ALA A 367 17.25 -9.06 2.41
N ALA A 368 18.11 -10.04 2.68
CA ALA A 368 17.98 -11.06 3.72
C ALA A 368 19.13 -10.98 4.73
N ARG A 369 19.54 -9.76 5.09
CA ARG A 369 20.58 -9.56 6.11
C ARG A 369 19.99 -9.69 7.52
N PRO A 370 20.78 -10.11 8.53
CA PRO A 370 20.29 -10.20 9.92
C PRO A 370 19.71 -8.89 10.49
N CYS A 371 20.16 -7.74 9.99
CA CYS A 371 19.64 -6.43 10.40
C CYS A 371 18.37 -6.00 9.65
N ALA A 372 17.89 -6.77 8.67
CA ALA A 372 16.76 -6.44 7.80
C ALA A 372 15.64 -7.50 7.96
N PRO A 373 14.36 -7.10 7.98
CA PRO A 373 13.89 -5.73 7.79
C PRO A 373 14.03 -4.88 9.07
N CYS A 374 14.70 -3.74 8.99
CA CYS A 374 14.97 -2.88 10.16
C CYS A 374 13.75 -2.01 10.55
N LEU A 375 13.84 -1.34 11.70
CA LEU A 375 12.87 -0.32 12.10
C LEU A 375 13.13 1.00 11.37
N GLU A 376 12.11 1.52 10.70
CA GLU A 376 12.23 2.75 9.92
C GLU A 376 12.54 3.98 10.78
N SER A 377 12.01 4.03 12.00
CA SER A 377 12.21 5.13 12.95
C SER A 377 13.60 5.14 13.60
N GLN A 378 14.37 4.06 13.47
CA GLN A 378 15.70 3.93 14.07
C GLN A 378 16.79 4.31 13.05
N PRO A 379 17.90 4.94 13.48
CA PRO A 379 19.06 5.17 12.61
C PRO A 379 19.64 3.83 12.11
N CYS A 380 20.45 3.89 11.06
CA CYS A 380 21.08 2.69 10.50
C CYS A 380 22.53 2.63 10.96
N ASP A 381 22.83 1.65 11.82
CA ASP A 381 24.19 1.44 12.34
C ASP A 381 25.03 0.50 11.45
N GLN A 382 24.51 0.20 10.26
CA GLN A 382 25.07 -0.77 9.32
C GLN A 382 25.45 -0.12 7.98
N ASP A 383 25.47 1.21 7.91
CA ASP A 383 25.83 1.98 6.71
C ASP A 383 25.10 1.50 5.43
N THR A 384 23.80 1.21 5.57
CA THR A 384 22.96 0.66 4.49
C THR A 384 23.55 -0.58 3.80
N ALA A 385 24.32 -1.43 4.51
CA ALA A 385 24.96 -2.62 3.94
C ALA A 385 24.00 -3.61 3.26
N CYS A 386 22.69 -3.58 3.61
CA CYS A 386 21.64 -4.29 2.88
C CYS A 386 21.48 -3.91 1.41
N LEU A 387 22.11 -2.82 0.96
CA LEU A 387 22.15 -2.38 -0.43
C LEU A 387 23.17 -3.15 -1.28
N ARG A 388 24.28 -3.57 -0.67
CA ARG A 388 25.43 -4.15 -1.37
C ARG A 388 25.08 -5.36 -2.25
N PRO A 389 24.17 -6.27 -1.84
CA PRO A 389 23.85 -7.43 -2.66
C PRO A 389 23.18 -7.11 -4.01
N PHE A 390 22.52 -5.95 -4.15
CA PHE A 390 21.77 -5.62 -5.37
C PHE A 390 22.64 -5.34 -6.59
N THR A 391 23.94 -5.08 -6.42
CA THR A 391 24.89 -4.95 -7.53
C THR A 391 25.56 -6.27 -7.91
N HIS A 392 25.17 -7.39 -7.28
CA HIS A 392 25.74 -8.70 -7.56
C HIS A 392 25.41 -9.16 -8.99
N LYS A 393 26.33 -9.90 -9.60
CA LYS A 393 26.20 -10.39 -10.98
C LYS A 393 24.94 -11.24 -11.19
N ALA A 394 24.52 -12.01 -10.18
CA ALA A 394 23.29 -12.79 -10.22
C ALA A 394 22.06 -11.93 -10.55
N VAL A 395 21.93 -10.75 -9.91
CA VAL A 395 20.83 -9.81 -10.12
C VAL A 395 20.86 -9.27 -11.54
N LEU A 396 22.02 -8.76 -11.97
CA LEU A 396 22.17 -8.14 -13.29
C LEU A 396 21.97 -9.16 -14.42
N SER A 397 22.51 -10.37 -14.28
CA SER A 397 22.33 -11.43 -15.28
C SER A 397 20.89 -11.94 -15.35
N PHE A 398 20.21 -12.08 -14.20
CA PHE A 398 18.79 -12.45 -14.16
C PHE A 398 17.93 -11.39 -14.86
N LEU A 399 18.13 -10.11 -14.54
CA LEU A 399 17.40 -9.00 -15.17
C LEU A 399 17.68 -8.89 -16.67
N ALA A 400 18.88 -9.26 -17.11
CA ALA A 400 19.24 -9.33 -18.53
C ALA A 400 18.72 -10.60 -19.23
N SER A 401 17.89 -11.42 -18.56
CA SER A 401 17.32 -12.67 -19.09
C SER A 401 18.38 -13.66 -19.59
N GLN A 402 19.56 -13.67 -18.95
CA GLN A 402 20.61 -14.64 -19.28
C GLN A 402 20.17 -16.04 -18.82
N THR A 403 20.47 -17.07 -19.61
CA THR A 403 20.10 -18.45 -19.29
C THR A 403 21.02 -19.12 -18.26
N SER A 404 22.19 -18.52 -18.00
CA SER A 404 23.19 -19.01 -17.06
C SER A 404 23.78 -17.85 -16.27
N PHE A 405 23.72 -17.93 -14.95
CA PHE A 405 24.23 -16.90 -14.04
C PHE A 405 24.59 -17.53 -12.69
N PRO A 406 25.47 -16.89 -11.90
CA PRO A 406 25.81 -17.40 -10.58
C PRO A 406 24.63 -17.28 -9.62
N ASP A 407 24.62 -18.10 -8.57
CA ASP A 407 23.67 -17.95 -7.48
C ASP A 407 23.77 -16.57 -6.82
N PRO A 408 22.64 -16.02 -6.31
CA PRO A 408 22.69 -14.80 -5.53
C PRO A 408 23.47 -15.03 -4.21
N PRO A 409 24.06 -13.97 -3.62
CA PRO A 409 24.69 -14.08 -2.32
C PRO A 409 23.64 -14.43 -1.26
N ALA A 410 24.05 -15.09 -0.17
CA ALA A 410 23.15 -15.51 0.92
C ALA A 410 22.32 -14.37 1.55
N GLU A 411 22.77 -13.11 1.40
CA GLU A 411 22.07 -11.92 1.88
C GLU A 411 20.96 -11.42 0.94
N LEU A 412 20.61 -12.18 -0.10
CA LEU A 412 19.65 -11.78 -1.12
C LEU A 412 18.84 -12.96 -1.64
N CYS A 413 17.52 -12.80 -1.70
CA CYS A 413 16.60 -13.78 -2.25
C CYS A 413 15.70 -13.13 -3.31
N LEU A 414 15.50 -13.81 -4.43
CA LEU A 414 14.47 -13.48 -5.41
C LEU A 414 13.21 -14.27 -5.06
N LEU A 415 12.10 -13.56 -4.93
CA LEU A 415 10.79 -14.11 -4.61
C LEU A 415 9.80 -13.82 -5.73
N GLU A 416 8.91 -14.75 -6.01
CA GLU A 416 7.76 -14.55 -6.90
C GLU A 416 6.45 -14.56 -6.10
N SER A 417 5.54 -13.64 -6.44
CA SER A 417 4.22 -13.56 -5.82
C SER A 417 3.22 -14.51 -6.48
N SER A 418 2.40 -15.15 -5.64
CA SER A 418 1.21 -15.88 -6.05
C SER A 418 0.11 -15.69 -5.00
N VAL A 419 -1.13 -16.03 -5.31
CA VAL A 419 -2.22 -16.06 -4.33
C VAL A 419 -2.75 -17.47 -4.10
N ASP A 420 -3.12 -17.77 -2.86
CA ASP A 420 -3.90 -18.95 -2.48
C ASP A 420 -5.20 -18.50 -1.81
N GLU A 421 -5.99 -19.44 -1.29
CA GLU A 421 -7.26 -19.15 -0.60
C GLU A 421 -7.13 -18.21 0.63
N PHE A 422 -5.98 -18.20 1.29
CA PHE A 422 -5.75 -17.35 2.45
C PHE A 422 -5.37 -15.93 2.04
N GLY A 423 -4.52 -15.80 1.00
CA GLY A 423 -4.04 -14.51 0.54
C GLY A 423 -2.76 -14.58 -0.29
N LEU A 424 -1.99 -13.49 -0.27
CA LEU A 424 -0.72 -13.39 -0.98
C LEU A 424 0.33 -14.33 -0.37
N ARG A 425 1.11 -14.98 -1.23
CA ARG A 425 2.27 -15.80 -0.91
C ARG A 425 3.46 -15.36 -1.76
N PHE A 426 4.66 -15.51 -1.19
CA PHE A 426 5.91 -15.38 -1.93
C PHE A 426 6.69 -16.69 -1.87
N THR A 427 7.18 -17.13 -3.03
CA THR A 427 7.99 -18.35 -3.15
C THR A 427 9.39 -17.99 -3.65
N PRO A 428 10.46 -18.48 -2.98
CA PRO A 428 11.83 -18.31 -3.46
C PRO A 428 12.03 -18.91 -4.85
N GLN A 429 12.57 -18.10 -5.76
CA GLN A 429 13.00 -18.52 -7.10
C GLN A 429 14.52 -18.66 -7.15
N LEU A 430 15.26 -17.78 -6.45
CA LEU A 430 16.71 -17.83 -6.31
C LEU A 430 17.11 -17.43 -4.90
N GLY A 431 18.13 -18.11 -4.35
CA GLY A 431 18.55 -17.91 -2.96
C GLY A 431 17.50 -18.42 -1.96
N GLU A 432 17.75 -18.18 -0.68
CA GLU A 432 16.92 -18.70 0.41
C GLU A 432 16.61 -17.61 1.44
N LEU A 433 15.47 -17.76 2.12
CA LEU A 433 15.15 -17.01 3.32
C LEU A 433 15.15 -17.98 4.52
N PRO A 434 16.01 -17.77 5.52
CA PRO A 434 16.14 -18.70 6.66
C PRO A 434 14.81 -18.98 7.38
N GLU A 435 13.94 -17.98 7.50
CA GLU A 435 12.70 -18.07 8.28
C GLU A 435 11.51 -18.64 7.49
N SER A 436 11.74 -19.25 6.33
CA SER A 436 10.66 -19.75 5.46
C SER A 436 9.80 -20.83 6.12
N GLN A 437 10.41 -21.78 6.82
CA GLN A 437 9.67 -22.86 7.48
C GLN A 437 8.79 -22.34 8.62
N GLU A 438 9.32 -21.46 9.47
CA GLU A 438 8.58 -20.84 10.57
C GLU A 438 7.43 -19.96 10.05
N ARG A 439 7.67 -19.23 8.97
CA ARG A 439 6.66 -18.39 8.31
C ARG A 439 5.54 -19.22 7.69
N ASP A 440 5.85 -20.36 7.06
CA ASP A 440 4.84 -21.27 6.53
C ASP A 440 3.99 -21.87 7.67
N ALA A 441 4.59 -22.28 8.78
CA ALA A 441 3.85 -22.77 9.95
C ALA A 441 2.91 -21.70 10.54
N LEU A 442 3.38 -20.46 10.66
CA LEU A 442 2.57 -19.33 11.11
C LEU A 442 1.45 -18.99 10.11
N ARG A 443 1.70 -19.12 8.81
CA ARG A 443 0.68 -18.92 7.76
C ARG A 443 -0.43 -19.95 7.89
N GLU A 444 -0.09 -21.22 8.09
CA GLU A 444 -1.10 -22.27 8.28
C GLU A 444 -1.98 -22.01 9.51
N LEU A 445 -1.38 -21.57 10.62
CA LEU A 445 -2.12 -21.21 11.84
C LEU A 445 -3.12 -20.08 11.57
N LEU A 446 -2.67 -19.00 10.93
CA LEU A 446 -3.53 -17.86 10.59
C LEU A 446 -4.61 -18.24 9.56
N SER A 447 -4.26 -19.08 8.59
CA SER A 447 -5.22 -19.61 7.63
C SER A 447 -6.29 -20.46 8.31
N GLY A 448 -5.92 -21.29 9.29
CA GLY A 448 -6.86 -22.04 10.11
C GLY A 448 -7.81 -21.12 10.89
N HIS A 449 -7.27 -20.08 11.52
CA HIS A 449 -8.04 -19.08 12.27
C HIS A 449 -9.05 -18.33 11.38
N CYS A 450 -8.62 -17.82 10.23
CA CYS A 450 -9.47 -16.99 9.36
C CYS A 450 -10.45 -17.79 8.50
N LEU A 451 -10.07 -19.00 8.08
CA LEU A 451 -10.88 -19.83 7.16
C LEU A 451 -11.60 -21.00 7.86
N GLY A 452 -11.44 -21.16 9.17
CA GLY A 452 -12.03 -22.27 9.93
C GLY A 452 -11.47 -23.64 9.54
N LYS A 453 -10.18 -23.71 9.18
CA LYS A 453 -9.53 -24.95 8.72
C LYS A 453 -8.80 -25.65 9.85
N GLU A 454 -8.89 -26.98 9.86
CA GLU A 454 -8.10 -27.82 10.76
C GLU A 454 -6.60 -27.74 10.42
N PRO A 455 -5.73 -27.79 11.45
CA PRO A 455 -4.29 -27.66 11.25
C PRO A 455 -3.72 -28.89 10.54
N ARG A 456 -3.04 -28.68 9.41
CA ARG A 456 -2.35 -29.76 8.68
C ARG A 456 -1.16 -30.33 9.45
N ASN A 457 -0.43 -29.47 10.17
CA ASN A 457 0.70 -29.85 11.03
C ASN A 457 0.59 -29.17 12.39
N ALA A 458 -0.22 -29.75 13.29
CA ALA A 458 -0.43 -29.22 14.63
C ALA A 458 0.88 -29.05 15.43
N ALA A 459 1.89 -29.91 15.21
CA ALA A 459 3.17 -29.83 15.92
C ALA A 459 3.96 -28.57 15.54
N ALA A 460 4.04 -28.25 14.23
CA ALA A 460 4.70 -27.05 13.74
C ALA A 460 4.00 -25.76 14.19
N GLN A 461 2.70 -25.83 14.48
CA GLN A 461 1.90 -24.68 14.90
C GLN A 461 1.93 -24.38 16.40
N ARG A 462 2.47 -25.28 17.23
CA ARG A 462 2.49 -25.09 18.70
C ARG A 462 3.27 -23.85 19.13
N ALA A 463 4.48 -23.68 18.61
CA ALA A 463 5.32 -22.53 18.93
C ALA A 463 4.67 -21.19 18.52
N PRO A 464 4.19 -21.01 17.27
CA PRO A 464 3.49 -19.78 16.90
C PRO A 464 2.19 -19.57 17.67
N ALA A 465 1.41 -20.62 17.92
CA ALA A 465 0.16 -20.50 18.69
C ALA A 465 0.42 -20.04 20.12
N ALA A 466 1.49 -20.53 20.75
CA ALA A 466 1.82 -20.21 22.14
C ALA A 466 1.94 -18.69 22.35
N TRP A 467 2.74 -17.98 21.54
CA TRP A 467 2.88 -16.52 21.70
C TRP A 467 1.79 -15.70 21.00
N MET A 468 1.15 -16.24 19.96
CA MET A 468 0.08 -15.52 19.24
C MET A 468 -1.17 -15.37 20.11
N TYR A 469 -1.56 -16.44 20.81
CA TYR A 469 -2.75 -16.48 21.65
C TYR A 469 -2.47 -16.25 23.14
N ASP A 470 -1.19 -16.10 23.54
CA ASP A 470 -0.86 -15.74 24.92
C ASP A 470 -1.52 -14.41 25.28
N GLU A 471 -2.45 -14.39 26.24
CA GLU A 471 -2.96 -13.14 26.79
C GLU A 471 -2.13 -12.78 28.03
N PRO A 472 -1.18 -11.82 27.94
CA PRO A 472 -0.35 -11.43 29.08
C PRO A 472 -1.15 -10.79 30.23
N HIS A 473 -2.46 -10.58 30.06
CA HIS A 473 -3.32 -9.90 31.01
C HIS A 473 -4.01 -10.83 32.03
N TRP A 474 -3.82 -12.16 31.94
CA TRP A 474 -4.47 -13.12 32.85
C TRP A 474 -3.53 -13.85 33.83
N MET A 475 -2.23 -13.56 33.80
CA MET A 475 -1.35 -14.06 34.87
C MET A 475 -1.53 -13.19 36.11
N LEU A 476 -2.42 -13.61 37.02
CA LEU A 476 -2.11 -13.47 38.45
C LEU A 476 -0.70 -14.05 38.62
N GLU A 477 0.23 -13.23 39.11
CA GLU A 477 1.55 -13.67 39.50
C GLU A 477 1.40 -14.97 40.30
N GLN A 478 1.89 -16.08 39.75
CA GLN A 478 2.00 -17.31 40.53
C GLN A 478 3.09 -17.04 41.56
N SER A 479 2.63 -16.68 42.76
CA SER A 479 3.40 -16.43 43.97
C SER A 479 4.25 -17.61 44.40
#